data_AF-A0A9W7MGA2-F1
#
_entry.id   AF-A0A9W7MGA2-F1
#
_cell.length_a   1.000
_cell.length_b   1.000
_cell.length_c   1.000
_cell.angle_alpha   90.00
_cell.angle_beta   90.00
_cell.angle_gamma   90.00
#
_symmetry.space_group_name_H-M   'P 1'
#
loop_
_entity.id
_entity.type
_entity.pdbx_description
1 polymer ?
#
loop_
_entity_poly.entity_id
_entity_poly.type
_entity_poly.pdbx_seq_one_letter_code
_entity_poly.pdbx_strand_id
1 'polypeptide(L)'
;MRGEWNGLQALFMKHCPYAYYVHCQAHQLQLALIAATREGLMGYTDALCRALQYKSQDILNAIDLIAATKSSIQEFSDSGWEGLLQKVLLFCNKHDTLTLVPDMNATYSDIIRSQRNKDIVSVEHHYRVDVFTATMDQQLHELNSRFSEQTTELLILSMALNPSCGYKHFNVEKICHLAEKYYPKDFSEHEKYHLKLIRLILALPVSTATTERAFSAMKIVKTSLRNKMEDDFLSDYLILYIEKEIAEKFTIDSIIDDFDSMKRRRVQLNQ
;
A
#
# COMPACT_ATOMS: atom_id res chain seq x y z
N MET A 1 -28.97 9.56 -35.31
CA MET A 1 -29.90 8.50 -35.78
C MET A 1 -30.85 9.10 -36.79
N ARG A 2 -30.65 8.81 -38.09
CA ARG A 2 -31.64 9.05 -39.17
C ARG A 2 -31.88 7.70 -39.84
N GLY A 3 -32.58 6.81 -39.16
CA GLY A 3 -33.04 5.54 -39.72
C GLY A 3 -34.46 5.69 -40.28
N GLU A 4 -34.93 4.69 -41.02
CA GLU A 4 -36.19 4.64 -41.79
C GLU A 4 -37.49 5.05 -41.04
N TRP A 5 -37.42 5.24 -39.72
CA TRP A 5 -38.55 5.59 -38.86
C TRP A 5 -38.48 7.02 -38.31
N ASN A 6 -37.89 7.96 -39.06
CA ASN A 6 -37.86 9.40 -38.70
C ASN A 6 -39.27 10.00 -38.45
N GLY A 7 -40.34 9.35 -38.91
CA GLY A 7 -41.72 9.73 -38.60
C GLY A 7 -42.24 9.25 -37.25
N LEU A 8 -41.74 8.13 -36.72
CA LEU A 8 -42.28 7.50 -35.51
C LEU A 8 -41.95 8.32 -34.26
N GLN A 9 -40.73 8.85 -34.18
CA GLN A 9 -40.30 9.76 -33.10
C GLN A 9 -41.15 11.05 -33.09
N ALA A 10 -41.43 11.62 -34.27
CA ALA A 10 -42.27 12.81 -34.41
C ALA A 10 -43.74 12.53 -34.03
N LEU A 11 -44.26 11.34 -34.36
CA LEU A 11 -45.61 10.90 -33.98
C LEU A 11 -45.75 10.64 -32.47
N PHE A 12 -44.71 10.10 -31.84
CA PHE A 12 -44.67 9.83 -30.39
C PHE A 12 -44.59 11.12 -29.56
N MET A 13 -43.74 12.07 -29.97
CA MET A 13 -43.65 13.40 -29.35
C MET A 13 -44.96 14.20 -29.46
N LYS A 14 -45.80 13.89 -30.46
CA LYS A 14 -47.12 14.51 -30.65
C LYS A 14 -48.16 14.02 -29.63
N HIS A 15 -48.02 12.80 -29.13
CA HIS A 15 -48.93 12.21 -28.13
C HIS A 15 -48.40 12.34 -26.69
N CYS A 16 -47.07 12.42 -26.50
CA CYS A 16 -46.43 12.57 -25.20
C CYS A 16 -45.30 13.61 -25.24
N PRO A 17 -45.59 14.92 -24.99
CA PRO A 17 -44.61 16.01 -25.11
C PRO A 17 -43.51 16.02 -24.02
N TYR A 18 -43.60 15.14 -23.02
CA TYR A 18 -42.64 15.02 -21.91
C TYR A 18 -41.70 13.81 -22.05
N ALA A 19 -41.72 13.08 -23.17
CA ALA A 19 -40.86 11.92 -23.39
C ALA A 19 -39.38 12.35 -23.54
N TYR A 20 -38.63 12.29 -22.43
CA TYR A 20 -37.18 12.54 -22.39
C TYR A 20 -36.45 11.38 -23.09
N TYR A 21 -35.64 11.71 -24.10
CA TYR A 21 -34.68 10.87 -24.85
C TYR A 21 -34.82 9.34 -24.71
N VAL A 22 -35.25 8.68 -25.79
CA VAL A 22 -34.99 7.24 -25.97
C VAL A 22 -33.49 7.10 -26.22
N HIS A 23 -32.72 6.85 -25.16
CA HIS A 23 -31.32 6.48 -25.27
C HIS A 23 -31.19 5.26 -26.18
N CYS A 24 -30.28 5.30 -27.16
CA CYS A 24 -30.01 4.10 -27.96
C CYS A 24 -29.51 2.97 -27.03
N GLN A 25 -29.79 1.74 -27.42
CA GLN A 25 -29.48 0.55 -26.62
C GLN A 25 -27.99 0.48 -26.21
N ALA A 26 -27.10 0.92 -27.11
CA ALA A 26 -25.66 1.05 -26.86
C ALA A 26 -25.33 2.04 -25.72
N HIS A 27 -26.08 3.14 -25.62
CA HIS A 27 -25.90 4.14 -24.57
C HIS A 27 -26.47 3.68 -23.22
N GLN A 28 -27.61 2.98 -23.23
CA GLN A 28 -28.15 2.37 -22.00
C GLN A 28 -27.18 1.34 -21.43
N LEU A 29 -26.59 0.51 -22.29
CA LEU A 29 -25.56 -0.46 -21.89
C LEU A 29 -24.31 0.24 -21.34
N GLN A 30 -23.84 1.31 -22.00
CA GLN A 30 -22.71 2.10 -21.51
C GLN A 30 -22.97 2.71 -20.12
N LEU A 31 -24.16 3.27 -19.91
CA LEU A 31 -24.54 3.84 -18.61
C LEU A 31 -24.65 2.75 -17.53
N ALA A 32 -25.25 1.61 -17.84
CA ALA A 32 -25.35 0.48 -16.92
C ALA A 32 -23.96 -0.06 -16.55
N LEU A 33 -23.05 -0.13 -17.54
CA LEU A 33 -21.66 -0.53 -17.33
C LEU A 33 -20.93 0.45 -16.41
N ILE A 34 -21.01 1.76 -16.69
CA ILE A 34 -20.38 2.80 -15.87
C ILE A 34 -20.95 2.82 -14.45
N ALA A 35 -22.26 2.58 -14.29
CA ALA A 35 -22.88 2.51 -12.97
C ALA A 35 -22.36 1.30 -12.19
N ALA A 36 -22.32 0.12 -12.81
CA ALA A 36 -21.84 -1.11 -12.19
C ALA A 36 -20.33 -1.04 -11.84
N THR A 37 -19.51 -0.40 -12.68
CA THR A 37 -18.09 -0.20 -12.38
C THR A 37 -17.91 0.72 -11.18
N ARG A 38 -18.64 1.83 -11.16
CA ARG A 38 -18.62 2.77 -10.04
C ARG A 38 -19.10 2.14 -8.73
N GLU A 39 -20.13 1.32 -8.76
CA GLU A 39 -20.61 0.62 -7.56
C GLU A 39 -19.54 -0.33 -6.99
N GLY A 40 -18.86 -1.10 -7.86
CA GLY A 40 -17.74 -1.95 -7.46
C GLY A 40 -16.59 -1.15 -6.83
N LEU A 41 -16.25 -0.01 -7.43
CA LEU A 41 -15.21 0.91 -6.94
C LEU A 41 -15.58 1.63 -5.64
N MET A 42 -16.85 2.01 -5.48
CA MET A 42 -17.36 2.64 -4.27
C MET A 42 -17.16 1.74 -3.04
N GLY A 43 -17.29 0.41 -3.18
CA GLY A 43 -17.00 -0.52 -2.09
C GLY A 43 -15.57 -0.41 -1.54
N TYR A 44 -14.57 -0.39 -2.43
CA TYR A 44 -13.16 -0.25 -2.05
C TYR A 44 -12.86 1.13 -1.47
N THR A 45 -13.32 2.19 -2.14
CA THR A 45 -13.06 3.56 -1.72
C THR A 45 -13.76 3.92 -0.41
N ASP A 46 -14.97 3.41 -0.17
CA ASP A 46 -15.69 3.62 1.09
C ASP A 46 -15.03 2.89 2.26
N ALA A 47 -14.56 1.65 2.05
CA ALA A 47 -13.77 0.93 3.04
C ALA A 47 -12.49 1.70 3.41
N LEU A 48 -11.78 2.23 2.41
CA LEU A 48 -10.61 3.08 2.61
C LEU A 48 -10.99 4.37 3.37
N CYS A 49 -12.06 5.06 2.97
CA CYS A 49 -12.52 6.28 3.63
C CYS A 49 -12.82 6.04 5.12
N ARG A 50 -13.52 4.95 5.44
CA ARG A 50 -13.84 4.59 6.83
C ARG A 50 -12.58 4.28 7.64
N ALA A 51 -11.63 3.55 7.05
CA ALA A 51 -10.37 3.23 7.71
C ALA A 51 -9.51 4.49 7.97
N LEU A 52 -9.45 5.41 7.00
CA LEU A 52 -8.70 6.66 7.13
C LEU A 52 -9.34 7.66 8.12
N GLN A 53 -10.66 7.58 8.32
CA GLN A 53 -11.37 8.42 9.30
C GLN A 53 -11.24 7.93 10.74
N TYR A 54 -10.62 6.77 10.97
CA TYR A 54 -10.49 6.20 12.30
C TYR A 54 -9.48 6.98 13.16
N LYS A 55 -9.91 7.42 14.35
CA LYS A 55 -9.16 8.39 15.18
C LYS A 55 -7.81 7.90 15.70
N SER A 56 -7.62 6.58 15.83
CA SER A 56 -6.36 5.99 16.30
C SER A 56 -5.58 5.29 15.19
N GLN A 57 -5.79 5.71 13.94
CA GLN A 57 -5.10 5.13 12.79
C GLN A 57 -3.62 5.55 12.78
N ASP A 58 -2.72 4.58 12.69
CA ASP A 58 -1.29 4.82 12.46
C ASP A 58 -1.07 5.22 10.99
N ILE A 59 -0.21 6.21 10.74
CA ILE A 59 0.12 6.69 9.40
C ILE A 59 0.73 5.58 8.55
N LEU A 60 1.55 4.69 9.11
CA LEU A 60 2.12 3.55 8.38
C LEU A 60 1.02 2.59 7.95
N ASN A 61 0.12 2.22 8.88
CA ASN A 61 -1.03 1.39 8.57
C ASN A 61 -1.94 2.06 7.53
N ALA A 62 -2.13 3.38 7.58
CA ALA A 62 -2.91 4.12 6.60
C ALA A 62 -2.27 4.06 5.20
N ILE A 63 -0.94 4.18 5.10
CA ILE A 63 -0.21 4.06 3.84
C ILE A 63 -0.34 2.63 3.27
N ASP A 64 -0.18 1.62 4.12
CA ASP A 64 -0.34 0.22 3.71
C ASP A 64 -1.77 -0.06 3.22
N LEU A 65 -2.78 0.51 3.87
CA LEU A 65 -4.18 0.42 3.41
C LEU A 65 -4.39 1.11 2.06
N ILE A 66 -3.78 2.27 1.83
CA ILE A 66 -3.84 2.95 0.53
C ILE A 66 -3.19 2.09 -0.55
N ALA A 67 -2.01 1.51 -0.27
CA ALA A 67 -1.32 0.62 -1.20
C ALA A 67 -2.15 -0.64 -1.51
N ALA A 68 -2.70 -1.29 -0.48
CA ALA A 68 -3.58 -2.45 -0.63
C ALA A 68 -4.83 -2.10 -1.46
N THR A 69 -5.45 -0.94 -1.21
CA THR A 69 -6.62 -0.49 -1.98
C THR A 69 -6.28 -0.24 -3.45
N LYS A 70 -5.12 0.38 -3.74
CA LYS A 70 -4.64 0.56 -5.12
C LYS A 70 -4.45 -0.79 -5.83
N SER A 71 -3.84 -1.77 -5.14
CA SER A 71 -3.66 -3.13 -5.68
C SER A 71 -4.99 -3.84 -5.93
N SER A 72 -5.97 -3.75 -5.02
CA SER A 72 -7.29 -4.35 -5.22
C SER A 72 -8.07 -3.73 -6.38
N ILE A 73 -7.94 -2.42 -6.60
CA ILE A 73 -8.53 -1.73 -7.75
C ILE A 73 -7.88 -2.22 -9.06
N GLN A 74 -6.56 -2.41 -9.08
CA GLN A 74 -5.84 -2.96 -10.23
C GLN A 74 -6.23 -4.42 -10.51
N GLU A 75 -6.36 -5.24 -9.47
CA GLU A 75 -6.80 -6.63 -9.63
C GLU A 75 -8.22 -6.70 -10.22
N PHE A 76 -9.09 -5.78 -9.80
CA PHE A 76 -10.43 -5.64 -10.36
C PHE A 76 -10.41 -5.18 -11.83
N SER A 77 -9.48 -4.32 -12.25
CA SER A 77 -9.35 -3.97 -13.68
C SER A 77 -8.87 -5.14 -14.52
N ASP A 78 -7.97 -5.97 -13.99
CA ASP A 78 -7.33 -7.03 -14.76
C ASP A 78 -8.24 -8.25 -14.93
N SER A 79 -9.03 -8.58 -13.90
CA SER A 79 -9.83 -9.81 -13.84
C SER A 79 -11.34 -9.60 -13.68
N GLY A 80 -11.77 -8.38 -13.31
CA GLY A 80 -13.17 -8.10 -12.92
C GLY A 80 -14.14 -7.89 -14.09
N TRP A 81 -13.65 -7.76 -15.32
CA TRP A 81 -14.47 -7.50 -16.51
C TRP A 81 -15.60 -8.53 -16.68
N GLU A 82 -15.26 -9.83 -16.69
CA GLU A 82 -16.22 -10.89 -17.00
C GLU A 82 -17.34 -10.97 -15.95
N GLY A 83 -16.97 -10.87 -14.67
CA GLY A 83 -17.93 -10.88 -13.57
C GLY A 83 -18.83 -9.65 -13.55
N LEU A 84 -18.31 -8.48 -13.94
CA LEU A 84 -19.10 -7.27 -14.05
C LEU A 84 -20.05 -7.35 -15.25
N LEU A 85 -19.57 -7.82 -16.40
CA LEU A 85 -20.37 -7.99 -17.59
C LEU A 85 -21.56 -8.92 -17.32
N GLN A 86 -21.33 -10.06 -16.64
CA GLN A 86 -22.41 -10.96 -16.24
C GLN A 86 -23.46 -10.28 -15.34
N LYS A 87 -23.03 -9.47 -14.36
CA LYS A 87 -23.97 -8.72 -13.49
C LYS A 87 -24.78 -7.71 -14.28
N VAL A 88 -24.16 -6.99 -15.21
CA VAL A 88 -24.84 -6.02 -16.08
C VAL A 88 -25.83 -6.74 -16.99
N LEU A 89 -25.45 -7.86 -17.59
CA LEU A 89 -26.35 -8.67 -18.41
C LEU A 89 -27.54 -9.22 -17.61
N LEU A 90 -27.32 -9.72 -16.38
CA LEU A 90 -28.39 -10.15 -15.48
C LEU A 90 -29.34 -9.01 -15.11
N PHE A 91 -28.80 -7.82 -14.83
CA PHE A 91 -29.58 -6.62 -14.55
C PHE A 91 -30.45 -6.22 -15.75
N CYS A 92 -29.86 -6.22 -16.96
CA CYS A 92 -30.56 -5.94 -18.20
C CYS A 92 -31.68 -6.96 -18.51
N ASN A 93 -31.42 -8.25 -18.27
CA ASN A 93 -32.42 -9.32 -18.45
C ASN A 93 -33.57 -9.23 -17.44
N LYS A 94 -33.29 -8.81 -16.20
CA LYS A 94 -34.30 -8.71 -15.13
C LYS A 94 -35.29 -7.57 -15.36
N HIS A 95 -34.89 -6.53 -16.09
CA HIS A 95 -35.69 -5.33 -16.28
C HIS A 95 -36.44 -5.27 -17.62
N ASP A 96 -36.44 -6.34 -18.43
CA ASP A 96 -37.11 -6.40 -19.75
C ASP A 96 -36.81 -5.19 -20.67
N THR A 97 -35.70 -4.48 -20.46
CA THR A 97 -35.35 -3.24 -21.17
C THR A 97 -34.37 -3.45 -22.33
N LEU A 98 -33.73 -4.63 -22.44
CA LEU A 98 -32.73 -4.92 -23.47
C LEU A 98 -32.91 -6.32 -24.06
N THR A 99 -33.80 -6.47 -25.02
CA THR A 99 -34.05 -7.76 -25.70
C THR A 99 -32.99 -8.18 -26.72
N LEU A 100 -31.91 -7.40 -26.91
CA LEU A 100 -30.80 -7.74 -27.81
C LEU A 100 -29.49 -7.26 -27.20
N VAL A 101 -28.79 -8.11 -26.46
CA VAL A 101 -27.38 -7.89 -26.13
C VAL A 101 -26.63 -7.68 -27.45
N PRO A 102 -25.89 -6.57 -27.63
CA PRO A 102 -25.10 -6.36 -28.84
C PRO A 102 -24.15 -7.55 -29.06
N ASP A 103 -24.05 -8.04 -30.29
CA ASP A 103 -23.09 -9.08 -30.62
C ASP A 103 -21.67 -8.56 -30.33
N MET A 104 -21.03 -9.15 -29.33
CA MET A 104 -19.70 -8.74 -28.84
C MET A 104 -18.60 -8.96 -29.89
N ASN A 105 -18.85 -9.86 -30.85
CA ASN A 105 -17.96 -10.14 -31.98
C ASN A 105 -18.24 -9.24 -33.19
N ALA A 106 -19.28 -8.41 -33.16
CA ALA A 106 -19.56 -7.48 -34.25
C ALA A 106 -18.51 -6.35 -34.28
N THR A 107 -18.35 -5.74 -35.45
CA THR A 107 -17.48 -4.57 -35.59
C THR A 107 -18.21 -3.35 -35.03
N TYR A 108 -17.59 -2.63 -34.11
CA TYR A 108 -18.22 -1.48 -33.43
C TYR A 108 -18.65 -0.36 -34.40
N SER A 109 -18.01 -0.26 -35.58
CA SER A 109 -18.40 0.64 -36.67
C SER A 109 -19.84 0.46 -37.15
N ASP A 110 -20.42 -0.74 -36.96
CA ASP A 110 -21.78 -1.05 -37.40
C ASP A 110 -22.85 -0.57 -36.40
N ILE A 111 -22.48 -0.38 -35.13
CA ILE A 111 -23.39 0.10 -34.05
C ILE A 111 -23.51 1.63 -34.05
N ILE A 112 -22.44 2.34 -34.39
CA ILE A 112 -22.44 3.81 -34.54
C ILE A 112 -21.86 4.14 -35.92
N ARG A 113 -22.73 4.27 -36.92
CA ARG A 113 -22.35 4.77 -38.26
C ARG A 113 -21.80 6.21 -38.15
N SER A 114 -20.50 6.35 -37.96
CA SER A 114 -19.77 7.60 -38.18
C SER A 114 -18.61 7.37 -39.15
N GLN A 115 -18.71 8.01 -40.32
CA GLN A 115 -17.65 8.10 -41.32
C GLN A 115 -16.44 8.83 -40.72
N ARG A 116 -15.38 8.08 -40.41
CA ARG A 116 -13.96 8.45 -40.55
C ARG A 116 -13.13 7.30 -39.98
N ASN A 117 -12.37 6.63 -40.85
CA ASN A 117 -11.30 5.67 -40.58
C ASN A 117 -10.94 5.54 -39.09
N LYS A 118 -11.56 4.58 -38.41
CA LYS A 118 -11.05 4.03 -37.15
C LYS A 118 -11.07 2.52 -37.29
N ASP A 119 -10.01 1.92 -36.78
CA ASP A 119 -9.67 0.51 -36.92
C ASP A 119 -10.84 -0.42 -36.62
N ILE A 120 -10.79 -1.63 -37.18
CA ILE A 120 -11.77 -2.70 -36.95
C ILE A 120 -11.69 -3.09 -35.46
N VAL A 121 -12.40 -2.36 -34.62
CA VAL A 121 -12.47 -2.59 -33.17
C VAL A 121 -13.76 -3.34 -32.87
N SER A 122 -13.65 -4.48 -32.17
CA SER A 122 -14.81 -5.26 -31.75
C SER A 122 -15.64 -4.48 -30.72
N VAL A 123 -16.94 -4.78 -30.65
CA VAL A 123 -17.84 -4.19 -29.66
C VAL A 123 -17.36 -4.48 -28.23
N GLU A 124 -16.86 -5.69 -27.99
CA GLU A 124 -16.23 -6.04 -26.71
C GLU A 124 -15.05 -5.13 -26.39
N HIS A 125 -14.15 -4.90 -27.36
CA HIS A 125 -12.97 -4.06 -27.13
C HIS A 125 -13.36 -2.62 -26.78
N HIS A 126 -14.37 -2.06 -27.44
CA HIS A 126 -14.86 -0.72 -27.10
C HIS A 126 -15.35 -0.65 -25.64
N TYR A 127 -16.23 -1.58 -25.24
CA TYR A 127 -16.78 -1.52 -23.88
C TYR A 127 -15.75 -1.90 -22.81
N ARG A 128 -14.85 -2.84 -23.10
CA ARG A 128 -13.82 -3.28 -22.17
C ARG A 128 -12.69 -2.25 -22.03
N VAL A 129 -12.15 -1.76 -23.14
CA VAL A 129 -10.96 -0.89 -23.13
C VAL A 129 -11.36 0.58 -23.09
N ASP A 130 -12.20 1.05 -24.02
CA ASP A 130 -12.52 2.48 -24.11
C ASP A 130 -13.46 2.96 -23.00
N VAL A 131 -14.29 2.07 -22.44
CA VAL A 131 -15.23 2.43 -21.36
C VAL A 131 -14.75 1.90 -20.02
N PHE A 132 -14.67 0.58 -19.84
CA PHE A 132 -14.34 0.00 -18.54
C PHE A 132 -12.92 0.35 -18.08
N THR A 133 -11.89 0.01 -18.85
CA THR A 133 -10.50 0.31 -18.49
C THR A 133 -10.28 1.81 -18.35
N ALA A 134 -10.80 2.64 -19.27
CA ALA A 134 -10.70 4.10 -19.14
C ALA A 134 -11.34 4.63 -17.84
N THR A 135 -12.49 4.12 -17.42
CA THR A 135 -13.11 4.53 -16.14
C THR A 135 -12.32 4.07 -14.93
N MET A 136 -11.73 2.87 -14.97
CA MET A 136 -10.85 2.36 -13.91
C MET A 136 -9.58 3.18 -13.79
N ASP A 137 -8.93 3.46 -14.92
CA ASP A 137 -7.70 4.25 -15.01
C ASP A 137 -7.93 5.67 -14.49
N GLN A 138 -9.08 6.28 -14.82
CA GLN A 138 -9.42 7.60 -14.28
C GLN A 138 -9.50 7.58 -12.75
N GLN A 139 -10.15 6.58 -12.17
CA GLN A 139 -10.31 6.48 -10.72
C GLN A 139 -8.98 6.15 -10.02
N LEU A 140 -8.17 5.30 -10.62
CA LEU A 140 -6.82 5.01 -10.12
C LEU A 140 -5.92 6.24 -10.22
N HIS A 141 -6.03 7.03 -11.30
CA HIS A 141 -5.32 8.30 -11.46
C HIS A 141 -5.73 9.34 -10.42
N GLU A 142 -7.02 9.49 -10.14
CA GLU A 142 -7.51 10.36 -9.06
C GLU A 142 -6.95 9.93 -7.69
N LEU A 143 -6.94 8.62 -7.40
CA LEU A 143 -6.36 8.10 -6.17
C LEU A 143 -4.85 8.30 -6.08
N ASN A 144 -4.12 8.10 -7.18
CA ASN A 144 -2.67 8.30 -7.27
C ASN A 144 -2.26 9.77 -7.20
N SER A 145 -3.05 10.68 -7.76
CA SER A 145 -2.79 12.12 -7.65
C SER A 145 -3.01 12.62 -6.23
N ARG A 146 -4.01 12.09 -5.52
CA ARG A 146 -4.28 12.44 -4.11
C ARG A 146 -3.25 11.85 -3.14
N PHE A 147 -2.78 10.62 -3.41
CA PHE A 147 -1.75 9.93 -2.64
C PHE A 147 -0.55 9.62 -3.52
N SER A 148 0.18 10.68 -3.87
CA SER A 148 1.39 10.58 -4.69
C SER A 148 2.54 9.97 -3.88
N GLU A 149 3.49 9.35 -4.57
CA GLU A 149 4.70 8.79 -3.94
C GLU A 149 5.44 9.83 -3.10
N GLN A 150 5.45 11.09 -3.53
CA GLN A 150 6.07 12.17 -2.77
C GLN A 150 5.37 12.44 -1.43
N THR A 151 4.04 12.38 -1.40
CA THR A 151 3.26 12.58 -0.17
C THR A 151 3.37 11.39 0.78
N THR A 152 3.38 10.16 0.27
CA THR A 152 3.58 8.96 1.11
C THR A 152 4.99 8.92 1.68
N GLU A 153 6.01 9.25 0.87
CA GLU A 153 7.39 9.38 1.33
C GLU A 153 7.53 10.46 2.40
N LEU A 154 6.94 11.65 2.21
CA LEU A 154 6.93 12.71 3.22
C LEU A 154 6.30 12.24 4.54
N LEU A 155 5.17 11.54 4.47
CA LEU A 155 4.49 10.97 5.64
C LEU A 155 5.36 9.92 6.35
N ILE A 156 6.02 9.02 5.61
CA ILE A 156 6.95 8.03 6.16
C ILE A 156 8.15 8.71 6.83
N LEU A 157 8.69 9.78 6.24
CA LEU A 157 9.79 10.54 6.84
C LEU A 157 9.32 11.29 8.10
N SER A 158 8.10 11.82 8.10
CA SER A 158 7.50 12.49 9.28
C SER A 158 7.28 11.55 10.47
N MET A 159 7.15 10.23 10.22
CA MET A 159 7.07 9.22 11.29
C MET A 159 8.32 9.18 12.16
N ALA A 160 9.49 9.59 11.65
CA ALA A 160 10.70 9.70 12.45
C ALA A 160 10.57 10.74 13.58
N LEU A 161 9.65 11.69 13.46
CA LEU A 161 9.42 12.79 14.40
C LEU A 161 8.22 12.56 15.33
N ASN A 162 7.52 11.42 15.24
CA ASN A 162 6.30 11.17 16.02
C ASN A 162 6.63 10.87 17.51
N PRO A 163 6.25 11.77 18.45
CA PRO A 163 6.54 11.59 19.87
C PRO A 163 5.63 10.54 20.53
N SER A 164 4.45 10.27 19.96
CA SER A 164 3.43 9.41 20.56
C SER A 164 3.88 7.95 20.71
N CYS A 165 4.81 7.52 19.86
CA CYS A 165 5.39 6.17 19.90
C CYS A 165 6.72 6.12 20.68
N GLY A 166 7.03 7.13 21.49
CA GLY A 166 8.31 7.22 22.21
C GLY A 166 9.52 7.21 21.26
N TYR A 167 9.38 7.83 20.08
CA TYR A 167 10.42 7.89 19.05
C TYR A 167 10.92 6.52 18.54
N LYS A 168 10.11 5.45 18.62
CA LYS A 168 10.46 4.11 18.10
C LYS A 168 10.96 4.09 16.65
N HIS A 169 10.44 4.99 15.80
CA HIS A 169 10.80 5.10 14.39
C HIS A 169 11.84 6.18 14.09
N PHE A 170 12.42 6.79 15.13
CA PHE A 170 13.40 7.85 14.99
C PHE A 170 14.62 7.35 14.24
N ASN A 171 14.93 8.02 13.13
CA ASN A 171 16.10 7.74 12.34
C ASN A 171 16.66 9.06 11.81
N VAL A 172 17.90 9.35 12.18
CA VAL A 172 18.61 10.58 11.81
C VAL A 172 18.78 10.69 10.29
N GLU A 173 18.96 9.58 9.59
CA GLU A 173 19.09 9.55 8.14
C GLU A 173 17.81 10.01 7.45
N LYS A 174 16.65 9.54 7.93
CA LYS A 174 15.33 9.98 7.43
C LYS A 174 15.12 11.48 7.67
N ILE A 175 15.58 12.02 8.80
CA ILE A 175 15.47 13.45 9.11
C ILE A 175 16.37 14.29 8.20
N CYS A 176 17.61 13.85 7.95
CA CYS A 176 18.49 14.52 6.98
C CYS A 176 17.88 14.51 5.57
N HIS A 177 17.34 13.38 5.12
CA HIS A 177 16.65 13.28 3.84
C HIS A 177 15.42 14.18 3.76
N LEU A 178 14.63 14.29 4.84
CA LEU A 178 13.49 15.20 4.93
C LEU A 178 13.91 16.66 4.74
N ALA A 179 14.94 17.09 5.47
CA ALA A 179 15.46 18.46 5.42
C ALA A 179 16.08 18.81 4.06
N GLU A 180 16.84 17.88 3.46
CA GLU A 180 17.52 18.12 2.18
C GLU A 180 16.54 18.12 1.00
N LYS A 181 15.56 17.20 0.98
CA LYS A 181 14.68 16.97 -0.17
C LYS A 181 13.42 17.83 -0.16
N TYR A 182 12.78 17.99 1.00
CA TYR A 182 11.46 18.65 1.10
C TYR A 182 11.52 20.08 1.63
N TYR A 183 12.52 20.41 2.46
CA TYR A 183 12.66 21.72 3.09
C TYR A 183 14.01 22.39 2.82
N PRO A 184 14.51 22.43 1.56
CA PRO A 184 15.85 22.93 1.26
C PRO A 184 16.03 24.43 1.55
N LYS A 185 14.92 25.19 1.64
CA LYS A 185 14.89 26.63 1.91
C LYS A 185 14.72 26.97 3.39
N ASP A 186 14.15 26.07 4.18
CA ASP A 186 13.91 26.30 5.60
C ASP A 186 15.14 25.96 6.46
N PHE A 187 16.06 25.16 5.91
CA PHE A 187 17.33 24.85 6.55
C PHE A 187 18.49 25.54 5.82
N SER A 188 19.26 26.33 6.55
CA SER A 188 20.55 26.84 6.10
C SER A 188 21.56 25.70 5.94
N GLU A 189 22.60 25.92 5.13
CA GLU A 189 23.68 24.95 4.97
C GLU A 189 24.33 24.59 6.33
N HIS A 190 24.48 25.57 7.22
CA HIS A 190 24.99 25.36 8.57
C HIS A 190 24.11 24.42 9.40
N GLU A 191 22.79 24.52 9.33
CA GLU A 191 21.88 23.64 10.06
C GLU A 191 21.90 22.20 9.52
N LYS A 192 22.05 22.03 8.20
CA LYS A 192 22.25 20.72 7.58
C LYS A 192 23.56 20.06 8.04
N TYR A 193 24.65 20.84 8.15
CA TYR A 193 25.90 20.35 8.72
C TYR A 193 25.74 19.97 10.20
N HIS A 194 25.00 20.74 11.00
CA HIS A 194 24.71 20.38 12.39
C HIS A 194 23.93 19.07 12.50
N LEU A 195 22.92 18.83 11.66
CA LEU A 195 22.20 17.55 11.63
C LEU A 195 23.13 16.37 11.32
N LYS A 196 24.05 16.53 10.37
CA LYS A 196 25.10 15.53 10.07
C LYS A 196 26.09 15.36 11.23
N LEU A 197 26.43 16.43 11.94
CA LEU A 197 27.28 16.38 13.12
C LEU A 197 26.58 15.62 14.27
N ILE A 198 25.29 15.88 14.49
CA ILE A 198 24.47 15.18 15.49
C ILE A 198 24.40 13.68 15.16
N ARG A 199 24.32 13.29 13.88
CA ARG A 199 24.42 11.87 13.46
C ARG A 199 25.72 11.23 13.93
N LEU A 200 26.86 11.89 13.67
CA LEU A 200 28.18 11.42 14.11
C LEU A 200 28.25 11.35 15.64
N ILE A 201 27.77 12.39 16.32
CA ILE A 201 27.73 12.48 17.78
C ILE A 201 26.71 11.53 18.41
N LEU A 202 25.73 10.97 17.71
CA LEU A 202 24.85 9.93 18.29
C LEU A 202 25.44 8.52 18.08
N ALA A 203 26.26 8.31 17.05
CA ALA A 203 26.95 7.05 16.80
C ALA A 203 28.23 6.87 17.64
N LEU A 204 28.90 7.96 18.00
CA LEU A 204 30.17 7.95 18.74
C LEU A 204 30.05 7.68 20.26
N PRO A 205 29.08 8.21 21.04
CA PRO A 205 29.03 8.05 22.49
C PRO A 205 28.64 6.64 22.91
N VAL A 206 27.83 5.97 22.09
CA VAL A 206 27.48 4.57 22.32
C VAL A 206 28.70 3.67 22.11
N SER A 207 29.64 4.04 21.24
CA SER A 207 30.87 3.25 21.07
C SER A 207 31.94 3.62 22.11
N THR A 208 32.19 4.90 22.41
CA THR A 208 33.22 5.29 23.38
C THR A 208 32.85 4.92 24.82
N ALA A 209 31.65 5.23 25.30
CA ALA A 209 31.28 4.91 26.68
C ALA A 209 31.11 3.40 26.93
N THR A 210 30.72 2.63 25.91
CA THR A 210 30.57 1.17 26.01
C THR A 210 31.93 0.48 25.92
N THR A 211 32.81 0.93 25.02
CA THR A 211 34.21 0.42 24.98
C THR A 211 34.98 0.81 26.23
N GLU A 212 34.84 2.03 26.75
CA GLU A 212 35.49 2.45 28.01
C GLU A 212 34.97 1.66 29.22
N ARG A 213 33.66 1.42 29.32
CA ARG A 213 33.11 0.50 30.33
C ARG A 213 33.65 -0.91 30.17
N ALA A 214 33.72 -1.42 28.94
CA ALA A 214 34.27 -2.74 28.65
C ALA A 214 35.76 -2.85 29.02
N PHE A 215 36.58 -1.85 28.67
CA PHE A 215 38.00 -1.82 29.04
C PHE A 215 38.23 -1.63 30.54
N SER A 216 37.38 -0.84 31.22
CA SER A 216 37.43 -0.68 32.67
C SER A 216 37.06 -1.97 33.39
N ALA A 217 35.97 -2.63 32.97
CA ALA A 217 35.58 -3.96 33.44
C ALA A 217 36.68 -4.99 33.18
N MET A 218 37.26 -5.00 31.98
CA MET A 218 38.37 -5.86 31.60
C MET A 218 39.59 -5.67 32.50
N LYS A 219 39.93 -4.42 32.80
CA LYS A 219 41.02 -4.10 33.72
C LYS A 219 40.74 -4.65 35.12
N ILE A 220 39.51 -4.50 35.63
CA ILE A 220 39.12 -5.02 36.96
C ILE A 220 39.20 -6.54 37.00
N VAL A 221 38.57 -7.22 36.03
CA VAL A 221 38.55 -8.70 35.93
C VAL A 221 39.98 -9.24 35.80
N LYS A 222 40.78 -8.73 34.86
CA LYS A 222 42.17 -9.15 34.65
C LYS A 222 43.07 -8.88 35.86
N THR A 223 42.83 -7.78 36.59
CA THR A 223 43.59 -7.47 37.82
C THR A 223 43.21 -8.43 38.95
N SER A 224 41.93 -8.79 39.09
CA SER A 224 41.46 -9.75 40.10
C SER A 224 41.92 -11.19 39.84
N LEU A 225 42.12 -11.58 38.58
CA LEU A 225 42.40 -12.96 38.16
C LEU A 225 43.85 -13.18 37.69
N ARG A 226 44.75 -12.26 38.02
CA ARG A 226 46.08 -12.03 37.40
C ARG A 226 46.96 -13.25 37.08
N ASN A 227 46.74 -14.41 37.73
CA ASN A 227 47.52 -15.64 37.52
C ASN A 227 46.68 -16.95 37.51
N LYS A 228 45.35 -16.92 37.30
CA LYS A 228 44.49 -18.10 37.58
C LYS A 228 43.67 -18.68 36.42
N MET A 229 43.60 -18.04 35.26
CA MET A 229 42.69 -18.46 34.18
C MET A 229 43.32 -18.43 32.79
N GLU A 230 42.87 -19.34 31.95
CA GLU A 230 43.19 -19.45 30.51
C GLU A 230 42.41 -18.39 29.71
N ASP A 231 42.94 -17.97 28.56
CA ASP A 231 42.43 -16.82 27.78
C ASP A 231 40.97 -17.01 27.30
N ASP A 232 40.61 -18.24 26.90
CA ASP A 232 39.24 -18.55 26.44
C ASP A 232 38.22 -18.38 27.56
N PHE A 233 38.50 -18.94 28.75
CA PHE A 233 37.62 -18.84 29.91
C PHE A 233 37.53 -17.39 30.44
N LEU A 234 38.62 -16.62 30.30
CA LEU A 234 38.61 -15.18 30.60
C LEU A 234 37.73 -14.40 29.62
N SER A 235 37.75 -14.76 28.33
CA SER A 235 36.94 -14.12 27.29
C SER A 235 35.44 -14.33 27.52
N ASP A 236 35.03 -15.56 27.85
CA ASP A 236 33.64 -15.90 28.14
C ASP A 236 33.13 -15.14 29.38
N TYR A 237 33.95 -15.07 30.44
CA TYR A 237 33.61 -14.35 31.66
C TYR A 237 33.53 -12.82 31.43
N LEU A 238 34.39 -12.29 30.55
CA LEU A 238 34.37 -10.88 30.16
C LEU A 238 33.09 -10.50 29.43
N ILE A 239 32.66 -11.33 28.49
CA ILE A 239 31.41 -11.13 27.75
C ILE A 239 30.24 -11.07 28.74
N LEU A 240 30.18 -12.03 29.68
CA LEU A 240 29.10 -12.09 30.67
C LEU A 240 29.10 -10.90 31.63
N TYR A 241 30.27 -10.39 32.01
CA TYR A 241 30.39 -9.24 32.91
C TYR A 241 30.09 -7.91 32.21
N ILE A 242 30.53 -7.73 30.96
CA ILE A 242 30.27 -6.52 30.17
C ILE A 242 28.78 -6.43 29.84
N GLU A 243 28.19 -7.55 29.43
CA GLU A 243 26.77 -7.64 29.08
C GLU A 243 25.88 -7.99 30.28
N LYS A 244 26.34 -7.72 31.51
CA LYS A 244 25.62 -8.09 32.73
C LYS A 244 24.20 -7.50 32.79
N GLU A 245 24.01 -6.27 32.30
CA GLU A 245 22.68 -5.64 32.22
C GLU A 245 21.72 -6.38 31.26
N ILE A 246 22.26 -7.06 30.25
CA ILE A 246 21.49 -7.92 29.34
C ILE A 246 21.31 -9.30 29.98
N ALA A 247 22.35 -9.84 30.63
CA ALA A 247 22.32 -11.10 31.35
C ALA A 247 21.24 -11.10 32.46
N GLU A 248 21.07 -9.98 33.17
CA GLU A 248 20.06 -9.81 34.24
C GLU A 248 18.60 -9.92 33.74
N LYS A 249 18.36 -9.77 32.43
CA LYS A 249 17.03 -9.94 31.84
C LYS A 249 16.65 -11.39 31.59
N PHE A 250 17.63 -12.30 31.55
CA PHE A 250 17.37 -13.72 31.38
C PHE A 250 17.07 -14.34 32.74
N THR A 251 15.92 -14.99 32.85
CA THR A 251 15.56 -15.75 34.05
C THR A 251 16.13 -17.15 33.94
N ILE A 252 16.50 -17.74 35.09
CA ILE A 252 17.04 -19.09 35.16
C ILE A 252 16.06 -20.08 34.50
N ASP A 253 14.75 -19.87 34.68
CA ASP A 253 13.70 -20.68 34.07
C ASP A 253 13.73 -20.61 32.52
N SER A 254 13.91 -19.41 31.94
CA SER A 254 14.05 -19.27 30.47
C SER A 254 15.29 -19.97 29.91
N ILE A 255 16.37 -20.01 30.68
CA ILE A 255 17.61 -20.68 30.28
C ILE A 255 17.43 -22.20 30.36
N ILE A 256 16.73 -22.69 31.39
CA ILE A 256 16.41 -24.12 31.54
C ILE A 256 15.49 -24.58 30.40
N ASP A 257 14.47 -23.80 30.05
CA ASP A 257 13.55 -24.10 28.96
C ASP A 257 14.29 -24.13 27.60
N ASP A 258 15.16 -23.14 27.33
CA ASP A 258 16.00 -23.14 26.14
C ASP A 258 16.96 -24.34 26.11
N PHE A 259 17.52 -24.73 27.27
CA PHE A 259 18.44 -25.87 27.36
C PHE A 259 17.73 -27.22 27.19
N ASP A 260 16.51 -27.39 27.70
CA ASP A 260 15.72 -28.60 27.47
C ASP A 260 15.20 -28.69 26.03
N SER A 261 14.99 -27.54 25.37
CA SER A 261 14.66 -27.47 23.94
C SER A 261 15.82 -27.88 23.03
N MET A 262 17.07 -27.75 23.48
CA MET A 262 18.25 -28.21 22.76
C MET A 262 18.31 -29.75 22.80
N LYS A 263 18.11 -30.38 21.63
CA LYS A 263 18.11 -31.84 21.44
C LYS A 263 19.18 -32.56 22.28
N ARG A 264 18.71 -33.46 23.15
CA ARG A 264 19.53 -34.32 24.02
C ARG A 264 20.60 -35.07 23.22
N ARG A 265 21.84 -34.58 23.23
CA ARG A 265 23.03 -35.36 22.86
C ARG A 265 23.35 -36.33 24.00
N ARG A 266 22.55 -37.40 24.12
CA ARG A 266 22.80 -38.48 25.10
C ARG A 266 24.00 -39.30 24.66
N VAL A 267 25.11 -39.22 25.39
CA VAL A 267 26.03 -40.36 25.51
C VAL A 267 25.33 -41.35 26.44
N GLN A 268 24.98 -42.53 25.93
CA GLN A 268 24.45 -43.62 26.75
C GLN A 268 25.59 -44.19 27.60
N LEU A 269 25.54 -43.95 28.90
CA LEU A 269 26.32 -44.72 29.86
C LEU A 269 25.55 -46.03 30.11
N ASN A 270 25.97 -47.09 29.42
CA ASN A 270 25.52 -48.44 29.71
C ASN A 270 26.05 -48.84 31.09
N GLN A 271 25.12 -49.24 31.97
CA GLN A 271 25.39 -49.78 33.30
C GLN A 271 26.12 -51.12 33.23
#